data_AF-X0VC67-F1
#
_entry.id   AF-X0VC67-F1
#
_cell.length_a   1.000
_cell.length_b   1.000
_cell.length_c   1.000
_cell.angle_alpha   90.00
_cell.angle_beta   90.00
_cell.angle_gamma   90.00
#
_symmetry.space_group_name_H-M   'P 1'
#
loop_
_entity.id
_entity.type
_entity.pdbx_description
1 polymer ?
#
loop_
_entity_poly.entity_id
_entity_poly.type
_entity_poly.pdbx_seq_one_letter_code
_entity_poly.pdbx_strand_id
1 'polypeptide(L)'
;PPSRYLNYGLAISLLYGFSVGAQAKRDLMIKHDIENTYWINYQSQCWGFWLLYEDLDEDTRTMFFFRLLGIGKVATFEVEEEKKVD
;
A
#
# COMPACT_ATOMS: atom_id res chain seq x y z
N PRO A 1 -28.13 -16.63 -11.71
CA PRO A 1 -27.77 -17.49 -10.54
C PRO A 1 -27.19 -16.62 -9.40
N PRO A 2 -27.54 -16.89 -8.13
CA PRO A 2 -26.94 -16.16 -7.00
C PRO A 2 -25.48 -16.61 -6.82
N SER A 3 -24.53 -15.68 -6.90
CA SER A 3 -23.12 -15.95 -6.58
C SER A 3 -22.89 -15.88 -5.06
N ARG A 4 -22.07 -16.79 -4.52
CA ARG A 4 -21.66 -16.79 -3.12
C ARG A 4 -20.14 -16.67 -3.06
N TYR A 5 -19.67 -15.56 -2.52
CA TYR A 5 -18.24 -15.28 -2.38
C TYR A 5 -17.79 -15.47 -0.94
N LEU A 6 -16.60 -16.05 -0.78
CA LEU A 6 -15.89 -16.08 0.49
C LEU A 6 -14.66 -15.18 0.37
N ASN A 7 -14.53 -14.23 1.28
CA ASN A 7 -13.35 -13.38 1.41
C ASN A 7 -12.67 -13.70 2.73
N TYR A 8 -11.36 -13.92 2.71
CA TYR A 8 -10.57 -14.08 3.91
C TYR A 8 -9.26 -13.33 3.75
N GLY A 9 -8.75 -12.81 4.87
CA GLY A 9 -7.53 -12.02 4.87
C GLY A 9 -6.82 -12.14 6.22
N LEU A 10 -5.50 -12.04 6.16
CA LEU A 10 -4.62 -12.06 7.30
C LEU A 10 -3.59 -10.95 7.13
N ALA A 11 -3.39 -10.16 8.18
CA ALA A 11 -2.35 -9.15 8.24
C ALA A 11 -1.60 -9.29 9.56
N ILE A 12 -0.28 -9.34 9.49
CA ILE A 12 0.61 -9.46 10.64
C ILE A 12 1.52 -8.22 10.65
N SER A 13 1.46 -7.49 11.75
CA SER A 13 2.43 -6.45 12.07
C SER A 13 3.68 -7.10 12.65
N LEU A 14 4.83 -6.75 12.11
CA LEU A 14 6.15 -7.20 12.52
C LEU A 14 6.86 -6.06 13.26
N LEU A 15 7.99 -6.38 13.89
CA LEU A 15 8.84 -5.38 14.56
C LEU A 15 9.39 -4.36 13.55
N TYR A 16 9.75 -3.18 14.05
CA TYR A 16 10.44 -2.13 13.30
C TYR A 16 9.67 -1.59 12.07
N GLY A 17 8.33 -1.56 12.15
CA GLY A 17 7.50 -0.91 11.12
C GLY A 17 7.24 -1.79 9.88
N PHE A 18 7.63 -3.07 9.91
CA PHE A 18 7.27 -4.03 8.89
C PHE A 18 5.86 -4.59 9.12
N SER A 19 5.19 -4.94 8.03
CA SER A 19 3.95 -5.70 8.06
C SER A 19 3.84 -6.54 6.80
N VAL A 20 3.22 -7.70 6.92
CA VAL A 20 2.93 -8.58 5.81
C VAL A 20 1.47 -8.98 5.85
N GLY A 21 0.92 -9.32 4.70
CA GLY A 21 -0.42 -9.87 4.68
C GLY A 21 -0.76 -10.55 3.39
N ALA A 22 -1.88 -11.25 3.45
CA ALA A 22 -2.48 -11.92 2.33
C ALA A 22 -4.00 -11.77 2.40
N GLN A 23 -4.64 -11.71 1.25
CA GLN A 23 -6.07 -11.72 1.08
C GLN A 23 -6.41 -12.66 -0.07
N ALA A 24 -7.51 -13.38 0.05
CA ALA A 24 -8.02 -14.20 -1.02
C ALA A 24 -9.54 -14.11 -1.08
N LYS A 25 -10.05 -14.18 -2.31
CA LYS A 25 -11.46 -14.15 -2.63
C LYS A 25 -11.79 -15.33 -3.52
N ARG A 26 -12.77 -16.12 -3.11
CA ARG A 26 -13.15 -17.36 -3.79
C ARG A 26 -14.63 -17.41 -4.11
N ASP A 27 -14.98 -17.89 -5.30
CA ASP A 27 -16.35 -18.27 -5.64
C ASP A 27 -16.65 -19.66 -5.07
N LEU A 28 -17.62 -19.76 -4.18
CA LEU A 28 -17.98 -21.04 -3.54
C LEU A 28 -18.81 -21.96 -4.45
N MET A 29 -19.45 -21.42 -5.48
CA MET A 29 -20.29 -22.18 -6.41
C MET A 29 -19.44 -22.86 -7.49
N ILE A 30 -18.45 -22.14 -8.00
CA ILE A 30 -17.56 -22.61 -9.09
C ILE A 30 -16.24 -23.18 -8.52
N LYS A 31 -16.01 -23.04 -7.20
CA LYS A 31 -14.78 -23.42 -6.48
C LYS A 31 -13.52 -22.76 -7.06
N HIS A 32 -13.68 -21.59 -7.66
CA HIS A 32 -12.63 -20.88 -8.38
C HIS A 32 -12.09 -19.70 -7.57
N ASP A 33 -10.78 -19.52 -7.59
CA ASP A 33 -10.12 -18.40 -6.91
C ASP A 33 -10.25 -17.17 -7.80
N ILE A 34 -10.90 -16.14 -7.28
CA ILE A 34 -11.20 -14.91 -8.03
C ILE A 34 -10.01 -13.95 -7.94
N GLU A 35 -9.39 -13.89 -6.76
CA GLU A 35 -8.31 -12.95 -6.46
C GLU A 35 -7.48 -13.46 -5.29
N ASN A 36 -6.16 -13.46 -5.45
CA ASN A 36 -5.19 -13.68 -4.38
C ASN A 36 -4.21 -12.52 -4.34
N THR A 37 -4.10 -11.88 -3.18
CA THR A 37 -3.32 -10.67 -2.98
C THR A 37 -2.35 -10.87 -1.83
N TYR A 38 -1.09 -10.55 -2.04
CA TYR A 38 -0.02 -10.67 -1.06
C TYR A 38 0.75 -9.37 -0.96
N TRP A 39 1.16 -8.99 0.24
CA TRP A 39 1.95 -7.79 0.42
C TRP A 39 2.99 -7.84 1.50
N ILE A 40 4.02 -7.01 1.27
CA ILE A 40 5.03 -6.62 2.25
C ILE A 40 5.04 -5.11 2.31
N ASN A 41 4.89 -4.56 3.51
CA ASN A 41 4.87 -3.14 3.76
C ASN A 41 5.91 -2.78 4.83
N TYR A 42 6.61 -1.66 4.63
CA TYR A 42 7.53 -1.09 5.58
C TYR A 42 7.23 0.40 5.75
N GLN A 43 7.15 0.86 6.99
CA GLN A 43 6.93 2.25 7.31
C GLN A 43 7.94 2.77 8.33
N SER A 44 8.65 3.82 7.96
CA SER A 44 9.49 4.66 8.83
C SER A 44 8.80 6.03 9.05
N GLN A 45 9.48 6.92 9.77
CA GLN A 45 8.94 8.25 10.13
C GLN A 45 8.72 9.15 8.91
N CYS A 46 9.66 9.15 7.97
CA CYS A 46 9.65 10.08 6.84
C CYS A 46 9.46 9.39 5.49
N TRP A 47 9.50 8.07 5.44
CA TRP A 47 9.32 7.30 4.22
C TRP A 47 8.85 5.88 4.51
N GLY A 48 8.38 5.20 3.47
CA GLY A 48 8.02 3.79 3.53
C GLY A 48 7.81 3.23 2.13
N PHE A 49 7.64 1.91 2.04
CA PHE A 49 7.30 1.26 0.79
C PHE A 49 6.24 0.19 1.00
N TRP A 50 5.56 -0.15 -0.08
CA TRP A 50 4.61 -1.25 -0.14
C TRP A 50 4.83 -2.02 -1.44
N LEU A 51 5.20 -3.27 -1.31
CA LEU A 51 5.25 -4.23 -2.40
C LEU A 51 3.98 -5.07 -2.35
N LEU A 52 3.28 -5.13 -3.48
CA LEU A 52 1.99 -5.79 -3.63
C LEU A 52 2.04 -6.71 -4.84
N TYR A 53 1.61 -7.95 -4.66
CA TYR A 53 1.44 -8.93 -5.71
C TYR A 53 -0.02 -9.38 -5.71
N GLU A 54 -0.68 -9.24 -6.86
CA GLU A 54 -2.08 -9.60 -7.06
C GLU A 54 -2.16 -10.62 -8.20
N ASP A 55 -2.83 -11.72 -7.94
CA ASP A 55 -3.17 -12.75 -8.91
C ASP A 55 -4.69 -12.76 -9.06
N LEU A 56 -5.17 -12.15 -10.13
CA LEU A 56 -6.56 -12.12 -10.54
C LEU A 56 -6.75 -13.18 -11.62
N ASP A 57 -7.97 -13.72 -11.73
CA ASP A 57 -8.31 -14.83 -12.64
C ASP A 57 -7.70 -14.73 -14.06
N GLU A 58 -7.68 -13.53 -14.65
CA GLU A 58 -7.15 -13.29 -16.00
C GLU A 58 -5.88 -12.41 -16.02
N ASP A 59 -5.39 -11.92 -14.87
CA ASP A 59 -4.33 -10.91 -14.81
C ASP A 59 -3.46 -11.01 -13.56
N THR A 60 -2.14 -10.97 -13.74
CA THR A 60 -1.19 -10.95 -12.63
C THR A 60 -0.49 -9.60 -12.57
N ARG A 61 -0.58 -8.94 -11.41
CA ARG A 61 -0.03 -7.59 -11.20
C ARG A 61 0.99 -7.58 -10.09
N THR A 62 2.09 -6.87 -10.33
CA THR A 62 3.07 -6.54 -9.28
C THR A 62 3.18 -5.02 -9.21
N MET A 63 2.97 -4.48 -8.02
CA MET A 63 3.01 -3.05 -7.78
C MET A 63 4.02 -2.73 -6.67
N PHE A 64 4.82 -1.70 -6.92
CA PHE A 64 5.73 -1.13 -5.92
C PHE A 64 5.35 0.32 -5.68
N PHE A 65 5.03 0.64 -4.44
CA PHE A 65 4.71 2.00 -3.99
C PHE A 65 5.80 2.48 -3.04
N PHE A 66 6.37 3.63 -3.35
CA PHE A 66 7.24 4.36 -2.42
C PHE A 66 6.51 5.59 -1.89
N ARG A 67 6.59 5.82 -0.58
CA ARG A 67 5.88 6.90 0.11
C ARG A 67 6.87 7.77 0.86
N LEU A 68 6.74 9.08 0.73
CA LEU A 68 7.44 10.07 1.55
C LEU A 68 6.42 10.66 2.54
N LEU A 69 6.61 10.40 3.83
CA LEU A 69 5.62 10.64 4.90
C LEU A 69 6.03 11.77 5.86
N GLY A 70 7.06 12.56 5.53
CA GLY A 70 7.68 13.51 6.47
C GLY A 70 8.12 14.85 5.90
N ILE A 71 7.55 15.33 4.79
CA ILE A 71 7.93 16.64 4.21
C ILE A 71 7.36 17.82 5.06
N GLY A 72 6.56 17.54 6.09
CA GLY A 72 6.01 18.51 7.03
C GLY A 72 6.98 18.97 8.13
N LYS A 73 8.17 19.46 7.75
CA LYS A 73 9.03 20.35 8.57
C LYS A 73 10.22 20.90 7.78
N VAL A 74 10.10 21.08 6.47
CA VAL A 74 11.03 21.99 5.79
C VAL A 74 10.62 23.39 6.23
N ALA A 75 11.56 24.10 6.88
CA ALA A 75 11.39 25.43 7.43
C ALA A 75 10.55 26.34 6.53
N THR A 76 9.70 27.16 7.14
CA THR A 76 9.13 28.34 6.51
C THR A 76 10.25 29.08 5.80
N PHE A 77 10.27 29.07 4.47
CA PHE A 77 11.08 30.01 3.72
C PHE A 77 10.38 31.36 3.84
N GLU A 78 10.71 32.13 4.88
CA GLU A 78 10.48 33.58 4.83
C GLU A 78 11.45 34.14 3.81
N VAL A 79 10.93 34.40 2.61
CA VAL A 79 11.61 35.23 1.63
C VAL A 79 11.49 36.66 2.16
N GLU A 80 12.55 37.15 2.78
CA GLU A 80 12.69 38.56 3.10
C GLU A 80 13.05 39.29 1.80
N GLU A 81 12.06 39.95 1.19
CA GLU A 81 12.33 40.87 0.07
C GLU A 81 13.12 42.07 0.61
N GLU A 82 14.43 42.10 0.33
CA GLU A 82 15.21 43.34 0.48
C GLU A 82 14.65 44.39 -0.50
N LYS A 83 13.89 45.35 0.04
CA LYS A 83 13.56 46.58 -0.65
C LYS A 83 14.86 47.36 -0.89
N LYS A 84 15.37 47.31 -2.13
CA LYS A 84 16.40 48.23 -2.58
C LYS A 84 15.77 49.62 -2.76
N VAL A 85 16.11 50.55 -1.87
CA VAL A 85 15.85 51.98 -2.03
C VAL A 85 17.08 52.57 -2.68
N ASP A 86 16.94 53.01 -3.94
CA ASP A 86 17.73 54.07 -4.57
C ASP A 86 16.83 54.80 -5.59
#